data_AF-A0A426TTU8-F1
#
_entry.id   AF-A0A426TTU8-F1
#
_cell.length_a   1.000
_cell.length_b   1.000
_cell.length_c   1.000
_cell.angle_alpha   90.00
_cell.angle_beta   90.00
_cell.angle_gamma   90.00
#
_symmetry.space_group_name_H-M   'P 1'
#
loop_
_entity.id
_entity.type
_entity.pdbx_description
1 polymer ?
#
loop_
_entity_poly.entity_id
_entity_poly.type
_entity_poly.pdbx_seq_one_letter_code
_entity_poly.pdbx_strand_id
1 'polypeptide(L)'
;MGYTIPLALQDYMTVIFSGCALGLLTRMTWEIDEKLGRMALIGTGLALVGGLLKATGKLTLAAGGPDIVFMNRGLFVFVAPGFTLVGWALYQVRRIFRNQAPLRNPWIVPIAVIGVFALGSFGLSMVGGPWRVPLIMLATIANIGLLGMLVTAAWGRKMWGTGALFLCTITIVLVMSQMAEIENPSIATVWFMQLSQTLAQLLFTIGAWQYGKFMLATYREEQQQFVAQPA
;
A
#
# COMPACT_ATOMS: atom_id res chain seq x y z
N MET A 1 -4.40 -28.20 -7.09
CA MET A 1 -3.88 -28.27 -5.71
C MET A 1 -4.70 -27.31 -4.86
N GLY A 2 -5.41 -27.83 -3.86
CA GLY A 2 -6.62 -27.18 -3.32
C GLY A 2 -6.34 -25.94 -2.48
N TYR A 3 -6.71 -24.77 -3.01
CA TYR A 3 -7.01 -23.62 -2.16
C TYR A 3 -8.11 -24.07 -1.19
N THR A 4 -7.81 -24.01 0.11
CA THR A 4 -8.79 -24.35 1.14
C THR A 4 -9.59 -23.10 1.51
N ILE A 5 -10.85 -23.28 1.90
CA ILE A 5 -11.70 -22.17 2.36
C ILE A 5 -11.02 -21.36 3.48
N PRO A 6 -10.40 -21.99 4.51
CA PRO A 6 -9.70 -21.25 5.55
C PRO A 6 -8.55 -20.38 5.01
N LEU A 7 -7.82 -20.86 3.99
CA LEU A 7 -6.73 -20.10 3.39
C LEU A 7 -7.25 -18.86 2.65
N ALA A 8 -8.37 -18.98 1.94
CA ALA A 8 -9.01 -17.84 1.29
C ALA A 8 -9.57 -16.82 2.30
N LEU A 9 -10.12 -17.28 3.43
CA LEU A 9 -10.56 -16.40 4.51
C LEU A 9 -9.38 -15.64 5.15
N GLN A 10 -8.23 -16.30 5.30
CA GLN A 10 -7.02 -15.66 5.81
C GLN A 10 -6.54 -14.49 4.93
N ASP A 11 -6.77 -14.52 3.61
CA ASP A 11 -6.47 -13.38 2.74
C ASP A 11 -7.28 -12.13 3.11
N TYR A 12 -8.54 -12.26 3.53
CA TYR A 12 -9.31 -11.10 3.98
C TYR A 12 -8.68 -10.41 5.18
N MET A 13 -8.02 -11.14 6.09
CA MET A 13 -7.29 -10.52 7.20
C MET A 13 -6.17 -9.60 6.71
N THR A 14 -5.46 -9.99 5.64
CA THR A 14 -4.41 -9.14 5.04
C THR A 14 -5.02 -7.85 4.45
N VAL A 15 -6.20 -7.95 3.85
CA VAL A 15 -6.93 -6.81 3.27
C VAL A 15 -7.44 -5.88 4.37
N ILE A 16 -7.97 -6.43 5.47
CA ILE A 16 -8.45 -5.65 6.61
C ILE A 16 -7.29 -4.88 7.24
N PHE A 17 -6.15 -5.53 7.53
CA PHE A 17 -5.01 -4.84 8.13
C PHE A 17 -4.41 -3.79 7.19
N SER A 18 -4.14 -4.13 5.93
CA SER A 18 -3.66 -3.14 4.96
C SER A 18 -4.63 -1.96 4.78
N GLY A 19 -5.93 -2.23 4.76
CA GLY A 19 -6.99 -1.24 4.75
C GLY A 19 -6.95 -0.30 5.95
N CYS A 20 -6.82 -0.85 7.16
CA CYS A 20 -6.66 -0.07 8.38
C CYS A 20 -5.41 0.80 8.35
N ALA A 21 -4.26 0.25 7.95
CA ALA A 21 -3.00 0.98 7.84
C ALA A 21 -3.11 2.17 6.88
N LEU A 22 -3.61 1.92 5.66
CA LEU A 22 -3.78 2.95 4.63
C LEU A 22 -4.86 3.97 5.01
N GLY A 23 -5.94 3.53 5.66
CA GLY A 23 -6.99 4.41 6.18
C GLY A 23 -6.48 5.36 7.26
N LEU A 24 -5.63 4.87 8.18
CA LEU A 24 -4.99 5.70 9.20
C LEU A 24 -4.04 6.74 8.58
N LEU A 25 -3.22 6.34 7.59
CA LEU A 25 -2.33 7.26 6.88
C LEU A 25 -3.11 8.28 6.04
N THR A 26 -4.22 7.86 5.43
CA THR A 26 -5.13 8.74 4.68
C THR A 26 -5.76 9.78 5.61
N ARG A 27 -6.27 9.36 6.78
CA ARG A 27 -6.81 10.28 7.78
C ARG A 27 -5.76 11.30 8.22
N MET A 28 -4.55 10.85 8.53
CA MET A 28 -3.44 11.73 8.89
C MET A 28 -3.18 12.76 7.78
N THR A 29 -3.10 12.31 6.53
CA THR A 29 -2.87 13.16 5.36
C THR A 29 -4.00 14.20 5.21
N TRP A 30 -5.26 13.79 5.40
CA TRP A 30 -6.43 14.64 5.29
C TRP A 30 -6.45 15.75 6.35
N GLU A 31 -6.12 15.43 7.60
CA GLU A 31 -6.05 16.42 8.69
C GLU A 31 -4.93 17.47 8.46
N ILE A 32 -3.89 17.13 7.68
CA ILE A 32 -2.79 18.06 7.34
C ILE A 32 -3.13 18.88 6.08
N ASP A 33 -3.57 18.23 5.01
CA ASP A 33 -3.99 18.87 3.76
C ASP A 33 -5.12 18.08 3.11
N GLU A 34 -6.28 18.73 2.93
CA GLU A 34 -7.49 18.08 2.39
C GLU A 34 -7.29 17.57 0.96
N LYS A 35 -6.56 18.29 0.11
CA LYS A 35 -6.35 17.91 -1.30
C LYS A 35 -5.49 16.65 -1.39
N LEU A 36 -4.44 16.56 -0.59
CA LEU A 36 -3.61 15.37 -0.47
C LEU A 36 -4.39 14.21 0.20
N GLY A 37 -5.24 14.51 1.17
CA GLY A 37 -6.16 13.56 1.79
C GLY A 37 -7.09 12.88 0.79
N ARG A 38 -7.71 13.66 -0.12
CA ARG A 38 -8.56 13.11 -1.20
C ARG A 38 -7.79 12.16 -2.11
N MET A 39 -6.54 12.49 -2.45
CA MET A 39 -5.68 11.62 -3.25
C MET A 39 -5.37 10.30 -2.52
N ALA A 40 -4.99 10.39 -1.24
CA ALA A 40 -4.74 9.21 -0.42
C ALA A 40 -6.00 8.35 -0.24
N LEU A 41 -7.18 8.96 -0.15
CA LEU A 41 -8.45 8.25 -0.04
C LEU A 41 -8.76 7.43 -1.30
N ILE A 42 -8.62 8.03 -2.49
CA ILE A 42 -8.79 7.32 -3.76
C ILE A 42 -7.77 6.17 -3.86
N GLY A 43 -6.51 6.44 -3.51
CA GLY A 43 -5.47 5.42 -3.52
C GLY A 43 -5.77 4.24 -2.58
N THR A 44 -6.22 4.54 -1.36
CA THR A 44 -6.63 3.54 -0.37
C THR A 44 -7.82 2.73 -0.85
N GLY A 45 -8.83 3.39 -1.44
CA GLY A 45 -9.99 2.71 -2.02
C GLY A 45 -9.60 1.74 -3.14
N LEU A 46 -8.73 2.17 -4.06
CA LEU A 46 -8.21 1.30 -5.12
C LEU A 46 -7.44 0.09 -4.56
N ALA A 47 -6.55 0.31 -3.60
CA ALA A 47 -5.79 -0.78 -2.97
C ALA A 47 -6.71 -1.81 -2.28
N LEU A 48 -7.74 -1.33 -1.57
CA LEU A 48 -8.75 -2.17 -0.92
C LEU A 48 -9.57 -2.98 -1.93
N VAL A 49 -10.07 -2.35 -2.99
CA VAL A 49 -10.81 -3.03 -4.05
C VAL A 49 -9.96 -4.14 -4.68
N GLY A 50 -8.69 -3.86 -4.99
CA GLY A 50 -7.77 -4.86 -5.51
C GLY A 50 -7.57 -6.04 -4.55
N GLY A 51 -7.34 -5.75 -3.27
CA GLY A 51 -7.19 -6.77 -2.23
C GLY A 51 -8.43 -7.66 -2.06
N LEU A 52 -9.62 -7.04 -2.01
CA LEU A 52 -10.90 -7.75 -1.90
C LEU A 52 -11.19 -8.61 -3.13
N LEU A 53 -10.89 -8.12 -4.33
CA LEU A 53 -11.06 -8.91 -5.55
C LEU A 53 -10.18 -10.17 -5.53
N LYS A 54 -8.93 -10.06 -5.07
CA LYS A 54 -8.02 -11.21 -4.93
C LYS A 54 -8.52 -12.21 -3.88
N ALA A 55 -8.92 -11.73 -2.71
CA ALA A 55 -9.41 -12.60 -1.64
C ALA A 55 -10.70 -13.33 -2.07
N THR A 56 -11.63 -12.60 -2.69
CA THR A 56 -12.87 -13.18 -3.22
C THR A 56 -12.58 -14.17 -4.36
N GLY A 57 -11.65 -13.87 -5.27
CA GLY A 57 -11.25 -14.79 -6.35
C GLY A 57 -10.71 -16.12 -5.82
N LYS A 58 -9.86 -16.07 -4.78
CA LYS A 58 -9.37 -17.27 -4.09
C LYS A 58 -10.49 -18.03 -3.36
N LEU A 59 -11.45 -17.32 -2.76
CA LEU A 59 -12.59 -17.94 -2.09
C LEU A 59 -13.50 -18.66 -3.09
N THR A 60 -13.79 -18.05 -4.24
CA THR A 60 -14.55 -18.67 -5.32
C THR A 60 -13.88 -19.95 -5.81
N LEU A 61 -12.57 -19.92 -6.05
CA LEU A 61 -11.80 -21.12 -6.40
C LEU A 61 -11.85 -22.20 -5.32
N ALA A 62 -11.70 -21.82 -4.04
CA ALA A 62 -11.76 -22.74 -2.92
C ALA A 62 -13.14 -23.37 -2.73
N ALA A 63 -14.20 -22.67 -3.11
CA ALA A 63 -15.58 -23.14 -3.08
C ALA A 63 -15.96 -24.03 -4.29
N GLY A 64 -15.01 -24.34 -5.19
CA GLY A 64 -15.28 -25.12 -6.40
C GLY A 64 -15.91 -24.31 -7.55
N GLY A 65 -15.93 -22.98 -7.44
CA GLY A 65 -16.40 -22.07 -8.48
C GLY A 65 -15.38 -21.88 -9.62
N PRO A 66 -15.77 -21.17 -10.70
CA PRO A 66 -14.91 -20.96 -11.86
C PRO A 66 -13.69 -20.07 -11.52
N ASP A 67 -12.58 -20.27 -12.24
CA ASP A 67 -11.44 -19.35 -12.20
C ASP A 67 -11.78 -18.05 -12.93
N ILE A 68 -12.26 -17.07 -12.18
CA ILE A 68 -12.52 -15.73 -12.71
C ILE A 68 -11.18 -15.01 -12.85
N VAL A 69 -10.59 -15.15 -14.03
CA VAL A 69 -9.33 -14.54 -14.47
C VAL A 69 -9.22 -13.08 -14.03
N PHE A 70 -10.29 -12.29 -14.16
CA PHE A 70 -10.29 -10.88 -13.76
C PHE A 70 -10.13 -10.66 -12.25
N MET A 71 -10.75 -11.50 -11.39
CA MET A 71 -10.63 -11.37 -9.93
C MET A 71 -9.23 -11.79 -9.45
N ASN A 72 -8.69 -12.86 -10.02
CA ASN A 72 -7.37 -13.37 -9.67
C ASN A 72 -6.22 -12.54 -10.25
N ARG A 73 -6.42 -11.90 -11.40
CA ARG A 73 -5.35 -11.18 -12.13
C ARG A 73 -5.54 -9.65 -12.14
N GLY A 74 -6.72 -9.15 -11.79
CA GLY A 74 -7.07 -7.73 -11.74
C GLY A 74 -6.53 -6.99 -10.52
N LEU A 75 -6.01 -7.71 -9.50
CA LEU A 75 -5.35 -7.13 -8.32
C LEU A 75 -4.39 -5.98 -8.70
N PHE A 76 -3.49 -6.24 -9.65
CA PHE A 76 -2.44 -5.30 -9.99
C PHE A 76 -2.96 -4.04 -10.70
N VAL A 77 -4.10 -4.13 -11.38
CA VAL A 77 -4.75 -2.98 -12.03
C VAL A 77 -5.22 -1.95 -11.00
N PHE A 78 -5.61 -2.40 -9.80
CA PHE A 78 -6.10 -1.52 -8.74
C PHE A 78 -5.02 -1.21 -7.69
N VAL A 79 -4.23 -2.20 -7.29
CA VAL A 79 -3.22 -2.04 -6.24
C VAL A 79 -2.06 -1.14 -6.67
N ALA A 80 -1.60 -1.26 -7.91
CA ALA A 80 -0.50 -0.43 -8.42
C ALA A 80 -0.81 1.09 -8.39
N PRO A 81 -1.93 1.57 -8.97
CA PRO A 81 -2.29 2.98 -8.83
C PRO A 81 -2.65 3.34 -7.39
N GLY A 82 -3.25 2.42 -6.62
CA GLY A 82 -3.61 2.63 -5.22
C GLY A 82 -2.42 3.04 -4.34
N PHE A 83 -1.38 2.20 -4.30
CA PHE A 83 -0.15 2.52 -3.55
C PHE A 83 0.61 3.72 -4.12
N THR A 84 0.58 3.92 -5.44
CA THR A 84 1.22 5.09 -6.07
C THR A 84 0.61 6.40 -5.57
N LEU A 85 -0.72 6.48 -5.51
CA LEU A 85 -1.43 7.66 -5.02
C LEU A 85 -1.17 7.92 -3.53
N VAL A 86 -1.26 6.89 -2.68
CA VAL A 86 -0.99 7.04 -1.25
C VAL A 86 0.46 7.42 -0.98
N GLY A 87 1.41 6.74 -1.63
CA GLY A 87 2.84 7.04 -1.51
C GLY A 87 3.17 8.46 -1.94
N TRP A 88 2.57 8.93 -3.04
CA TRP A 88 2.77 10.30 -3.51
C TRP A 88 2.15 11.35 -2.60
N ALA A 89 0.95 11.10 -2.08
CA ALA A 89 0.31 12.00 -1.11
C ALA A 89 1.17 12.16 0.16
N LEU A 90 1.70 11.05 0.69
CA LEU A 90 2.59 11.08 1.86
C LEU A 90 3.93 11.74 1.57
N TYR A 91 4.47 11.58 0.37
CA TYR A 91 5.66 12.31 -0.06
C TYR A 91 5.44 13.83 -0.02
N GLN A 92 4.29 14.32 -0.51
CA GLN A 92 3.96 15.74 -0.46
C GLN A 92 3.75 16.24 0.97
N VAL A 93 3.09 15.46 1.83
CA VAL A 93 2.98 15.78 3.26
C VAL A 93 4.36 15.92 3.91
N ARG A 94 5.31 15.04 3.57
CA ARG A 94 6.69 15.14 4.06
C ARG A 94 7.38 16.42 3.61
N ARG A 95 7.06 16.96 2.43
CA ARG A 95 7.59 18.24 1.96
C ARG A 95 7.08 19.41 2.80
N ILE A 96 5.81 19.38 3.19
CA ILE A 96 5.21 20.38 4.09
C ILE A 96 5.99 20.44 5.41
N PHE A 97 6.22 19.29 6.06
CA PHE A 97 7.04 19.22 7.30
C PHE A 97 8.52 19.57 7.12
N ARG A 98 9.02 19.68 5.88
CA ARG A 98 10.38 20.15 5.58
C ARG A 98 10.41 21.64 5.22
N ASN A 99 9.33 22.37 5.50
CA ASN A 99 9.15 23.76 5.08
C ASN A 99 9.34 23.97 3.57
N GLN A 100 9.00 22.95 2.77
CA GLN A 100 9.02 23.04 1.31
C GLN A 100 7.59 23.19 0.81
N ALA A 101 7.38 24.15 -0.10
CA ALA A 101 6.07 24.34 -0.71
C ALA A 101 5.61 23.06 -1.42
N PRO A 102 4.39 22.57 -1.14
CA PRO A 102 3.81 21.46 -1.89
C PRO A 102 3.69 21.84 -3.38
N LEU A 103 3.75 20.85 -4.26
CA LEU A 103 3.60 21.14 -5.69
C LEU A 103 2.22 21.74 -5.99
N ARG A 104 2.17 22.76 -6.85
CA ARG A 104 0.93 23.47 -7.21
C ARG A 104 -0.17 22.54 -7.72
N ASN A 105 0.20 21.49 -8.46
CA ASN A 105 -0.72 20.44 -8.88
C ASN A 105 -0.14 19.06 -8.52
N PRO A 106 -0.48 18.50 -7.34
CA PRO A 106 0.10 17.25 -6.88
C PRO A 106 -0.37 16.04 -7.71
N TRP A 107 -1.42 16.16 -8.52
CA TRP A 107 -2.00 15.04 -9.27
C TRP A 107 -1.24 14.67 -10.54
N ILE A 108 -0.48 15.59 -11.13
CA ILE A 108 0.14 15.38 -12.45
C ILE A 108 1.12 14.21 -12.42
N VAL A 109 2.02 14.17 -11.44
CA VAL A 109 3.06 13.14 -11.35
C VAL A 109 2.48 11.73 -11.20
N PRO A 110 1.59 11.43 -10.23
CA PRO A 110 1.04 10.09 -10.10
C PRO A 110 0.18 9.70 -11.30
N ILE A 111 -0.59 10.62 -11.91
CA ILE A 111 -1.37 10.34 -13.12
C ILE A 111 -0.45 9.99 -14.29
N ALA A 112 0.63 10.75 -14.49
CA ALA A 112 1.58 10.49 -15.57
C ALA A 112 2.26 9.12 -15.38
N VAL A 113 2.73 8.80 -14.16
CA VAL A 113 3.34 7.51 -13.85
C VAL A 113 2.35 6.37 -14.07
N ILE A 114 1.13 6.46 -13.51
CA ILE A 114 0.09 5.44 -13.68
C ILE A 114 -0.25 5.29 -15.17
N GLY A 115 -0.39 6.39 -15.91
CA GLY A 115 -0.68 6.40 -17.34
C GLY A 115 0.39 5.69 -18.17
N VAL A 116 1.67 5.98 -17.92
CA VAL A 116 2.79 5.33 -18.64
C VAL A 116 2.78 3.82 -18.41
N PHE A 117 2.62 3.37 -17.16
CA PHE A 117 2.58 1.94 -16.85
C PHE A 117 1.32 1.25 -17.40
N ALA A 118 0.16 1.91 -17.36
CA ALA A 118 -1.08 1.40 -17.92
C ALA A 118 -0.99 1.26 -19.44
N LEU A 119 -0.44 2.27 -20.14
CA LEU A 119 -0.22 2.21 -21.59
C LEU A 119 0.79 1.13 -21.97
N GLY A 120 1.89 0.99 -21.22
CA GLY A 120 2.87 -0.07 -21.44
C GLY A 120 2.25 -1.47 -21.26
N SER A 121 1.46 -1.66 -20.21
CA SER A 121 0.71 -2.90 -19.99
C SER A 121 -0.31 -3.18 -21.10
N PHE A 122 -1.05 -2.18 -21.55
CA PHE A 122 -2.00 -2.33 -22.64
C PHE A 122 -1.31 -2.70 -23.96
N GLY A 123 -0.21 -2.02 -24.30
CA GLY A 123 0.60 -2.33 -25.49
C GLY A 123 1.14 -3.76 -25.47
N LEU A 124 1.67 -4.21 -24.33
CA LEU A 124 2.11 -5.60 -24.17
C LEU A 124 0.94 -6.60 -24.29
N SER A 125 -0.24 -6.25 -23.79
CA SER A 125 -1.43 -7.10 -23.91
C SER A 125 -1.85 -7.31 -25.36
N MET A 126 -1.71 -6.29 -26.21
CA MET A 126 -2.08 -6.37 -27.62
C MET A 126 -1.19 -7.30 -28.44
N VAL A 127 0.06 -7.50 -28.02
CA VAL A 127 1.02 -8.40 -28.67
C VAL A 127 1.10 -9.78 -28.00
N GLY A 128 0.19 -10.07 -27.06
CA GLY A 128 0.20 -11.33 -26.30
C GLY A 128 1.35 -11.45 -25.28
N GLY A 129 2.06 -10.36 -25.01
CA GLY A 129 3.17 -10.30 -24.08
C GLY A 129 2.75 -10.29 -22.59
N PRO A 130 3.72 -10.29 -21.66
CA PRO A 130 3.47 -10.37 -20.22
C PRO A 130 2.98 -9.04 -19.64
N TRP A 131 1.77 -8.63 -20.01
CA TRP A 131 1.16 -7.32 -19.69
C TRP A 131 1.09 -6.97 -18.20
N ARG A 132 1.22 -7.95 -17.30
CA ARG A 132 1.19 -7.73 -15.85
C ARG A 132 2.51 -7.23 -15.28
N VAL A 133 3.62 -7.55 -15.94
CA VAL A 133 4.97 -7.25 -15.43
C VAL A 133 5.13 -5.75 -15.12
N PRO A 134 4.70 -4.81 -15.98
CA PRO A 134 4.76 -3.39 -15.65
C PRO A 134 3.92 -3.03 -14.40
N LEU A 135 2.69 -3.52 -14.28
CA LEU A 135 1.83 -3.22 -13.12
C LEU A 135 2.39 -3.82 -11.82
N ILE A 136 2.96 -5.02 -11.88
CA ILE A 136 3.65 -5.64 -10.74
C ILE A 136 4.85 -4.77 -10.35
N MET A 137 5.66 -4.36 -11.31
CA MET A 137 6.82 -3.50 -11.07
C MET A 137 6.40 -2.17 -10.43
N LEU A 138 5.35 -1.52 -10.95
CA LEU A 138 4.81 -0.29 -10.35
C LEU A 138 4.31 -0.51 -8.93
N ALA A 139 3.52 -1.56 -8.68
CA ALA A 139 3.02 -1.88 -7.34
C ALA A 139 4.17 -2.12 -6.35
N THR A 140 5.20 -2.85 -6.77
CA THR A 140 6.39 -3.14 -5.95
C THR A 140 7.17 -1.87 -5.63
N ILE A 141 7.49 -1.05 -6.65
CA ILE A 141 8.20 0.23 -6.46
C ILE A 141 7.39 1.16 -5.57
N ALA A 142 6.08 1.29 -5.79
CA ALA A 142 5.22 2.14 -5.00
C ALA A 142 5.13 1.68 -3.54
N ASN A 143 4.97 0.38 -3.30
CA ASN A 143 4.89 -0.18 -1.95
C ASN A 143 6.21 -0.08 -1.19
N ILE A 144 7.34 -0.47 -1.81
CA ILE A 144 8.67 -0.33 -1.20
C ILE A 144 8.99 1.15 -0.98
N GLY A 145 8.69 2.01 -1.95
CA GLY A 145 8.88 3.46 -1.83
C GLY A 145 8.08 4.06 -0.68
N LEU A 146 6.81 3.70 -0.56
CA LEU A 146 5.94 4.09 0.57
C LEU A 146 6.55 3.68 1.91
N LEU A 147 6.86 2.38 2.07
CA LEU A 147 7.39 1.86 3.33
C LEU A 147 8.78 2.45 3.64
N GLY A 148 9.67 2.57 2.66
CA GLY A 148 10.99 3.17 2.83
C GLY A 148 10.91 4.66 3.20
N MET A 149 9.95 5.39 2.64
CA MET A 149 9.66 6.75 3.08
C MET A 149 9.19 6.80 4.53
N LEU A 150 8.32 5.89 4.95
CA LEU A 150 7.85 5.81 6.33
C LEU A 150 8.97 5.42 7.32
N VAL A 151 9.85 4.47 6.96
CA VAL A 151 11.04 4.12 7.75
C VAL A 151 11.92 5.35 7.96
N THR A 152 12.32 6.00 6.86
CA THR A 152 13.22 7.17 6.94
C THR A 152 12.57 8.35 7.67
N ALA A 153 11.25 8.50 7.54
CA ALA A 153 10.49 9.56 8.21
C ALA A 153 10.31 9.28 9.72
N ALA A 154 10.15 8.03 10.13
CA ALA A 154 10.07 7.64 11.54
C ALA A 154 11.43 7.77 12.24
N TRP A 155 12.51 7.28 11.63
CA TRP A 155 13.86 7.40 12.19
C TRP A 155 14.35 8.83 12.26
N GLY A 156 14.06 9.66 11.25
CA GLY A 156 14.35 11.09 11.29
C GLY A 156 13.70 11.83 12.47
N ARG A 157 12.67 11.23 13.11
CA ARG A 157 11.95 11.76 14.27
C ARG A 157 12.21 10.98 15.56
N LYS A 158 13.29 10.18 15.59
CA LYS A 158 13.69 9.33 16.74
C LYS A 158 12.65 8.25 17.12
N MET A 159 11.69 7.95 16.25
CA MET A 159 10.71 6.87 16.44
C MET A 159 11.27 5.52 15.96
N TRP A 160 12.34 5.05 16.60
CA TRP A 160 13.08 3.86 16.17
C TRP A 160 12.22 2.60 16.11
N GLY A 161 11.36 2.39 17.11
CA GLY A 161 10.44 1.25 17.15
C GLY A 161 9.46 1.25 15.97
N THR A 162 8.83 2.38 15.69
CA THR A 162 7.90 2.53 14.56
C THR A 162 8.59 2.34 13.22
N GLY A 163 9.80 2.88 13.05
CA GLY A 163 10.62 2.66 11.86
C GLY A 163 11.00 1.18 11.69
N ALA A 164 11.32 0.47 12.78
CA ALA A 164 11.62 -0.96 12.75
C ALA A 164 10.40 -1.81 12.33
N LEU A 165 9.17 -1.43 12.72
CA LEU A 165 7.94 -2.11 12.27
C LEU A 165 7.77 -2.02 10.75
N PHE A 166 7.98 -0.83 10.17
CA PHE A 166 7.93 -0.65 8.72
C PHE A 166 9.05 -1.39 8.00
N LEU A 167 10.28 -1.37 8.55
CA LEU A 167 11.40 -2.10 7.98
C LEU A 167 11.14 -3.61 7.99
N CYS A 168 10.64 -4.14 9.10
CA CYS A 168 10.24 -5.55 9.21
C CYS A 168 9.18 -5.92 8.16
N THR A 169 8.19 -5.03 7.94
CA THR A 169 7.19 -5.19 6.89
C THR A 169 7.84 -5.30 5.50
N ILE A 170 8.78 -4.41 5.16
CA ILE A 170 9.53 -4.47 3.88
C ILE A 170 10.25 -5.81 3.76
N THR A 171 10.99 -6.21 4.80
CA THR A 171 11.76 -7.45 4.81
C THR A 171 10.87 -8.66 4.57
N ILE A 172 9.74 -8.77 5.28
CA ILE A 172 8.80 -9.88 5.09
C ILE A 172 8.26 -9.89 3.65
N VAL A 173 7.85 -8.74 3.12
CA VAL A 173 7.32 -8.65 1.74
C VAL A 173 8.35 -9.05 0.69
N LEU A 174 9.63 -8.67 0.87
CA LEU A 174 10.71 -9.06 -0.04
C LEU A 174 11.01 -10.56 0.03
N VAL A 175 11.07 -11.12 1.24
CA VAL A 175 11.24 -12.58 1.44
C VAL A 175 10.10 -13.35 0.78
N MET A 176 8.86 -12.87 0.93
CA MET A 176 7.68 -13.45 0.27
C MET A 176 7.76 -13.41 -1.25
N SER A 177 8.32 -12.36 -1.84
CA SER A 177 8.50 -12.28 -3.28
C SER A 177 9.40 -13.40 -3.82
N GLN A 178 10.45 -13.77 -3.07
CA GLN A 178 11.32 -14.88 -3.46
C GLN A 178 10.64 -16.23 -3.30
N MET A 179 9.85 -16.41 -2.23
CA MET A 179 9.13 -17.68 -2.00
C MET A 179 8.02 -17.94 -3.02
N ALA A 180 7.52 -16.88 -3.67
CA ALA A 180 6.51 -17.00 -4.72
C ALA A 180 7.01 -17.67 -6.01
N GLU A 181 8.33 -17.83 -6.19
CA GLU A 181 8.94 -18.50 -7.34
C GLU A 181 9.00 -20.03 -7.19
N ILE A 182 8.73 -20.56 -6.00
CA ILE A 182 8.74 -22.02 -5.76
C ILE A 182 7.62 -22.67 -6.57
N GLU A 183 7.98 -23.52 -7.53
CA GLU A 183 7.03 -24.32 -8.30
C GLU A 183 6.36 -25.38 -7.40
N ASN A 184 5.02 -25.44 -7.44
CA ASN A 184 4.20 -26.38 -6.68
C ASN A 184 4.48 -26.40 -5.16
N PRO A 185 4.28 -25.26 -4.45
CA PRO A 185 4.54 -25.18 -3.02
C PRO A 185 3.63 -26.13 -2.23
N SER A 186 4.18 -26.74 -1.19
CA SER A 186 3.40 -27.56 -0.25
C SER A 186 2.33 -26.70 0.44
N ILE A 187 1.24 -27.33 0.91
CA ILE A 187 0.17 -26.61 1.65
C ILE A 187 0.72 -25.88 2.89
N ALA A 188 1.72 -26.47 3.57
CA ALA A 188 2.38 -25.85 4.71
C ALA A 188 3.15 -24.57 4.31
N THR A 189 3.85 -24.60 3.17
CA THR A 189 4.52 -23.44 2.59
C THR A 189 3.54 -22.33 2.26
N VAL A 190 2.38 -22.68 1.68
CA VAL A 190 1.32 -21.71 1.37
C VAL A 190 0.74 -21.06 2.64
N TRP A 191 0.48 -21.85 3.68
CA TRP A 191 0.06 -21.32 4.98
C TRP A 191 1.10 -20.40 5.61
N PHE A 192 2.37 -20.80 5.58
CA PHE A 192 3.47 -19.96 6.08
C PHE A 192 3.50 -18.61 5.35
N MET A 193 3.45 -18.63 4.01
CA MET A 193 3.41 -17.40 3.22
C MET A 193 2.22 -16.51 3.59
N GLN A 194 1.04 -17.11 3.77
CA GLN A 194 -0.17 -16.38 4.11
C GLN A 194 -0.10 -15.75 5.51
N LEU A 195 0.41 -16.48 6.50
CA LEU A 195 0.59 -15.98 7.86
C LEU A 195 1.66 -14.87 7.93
N SER A 196 2.78 -15.05 7.22
CA SER A 196 3.82 -14.01 7.10
C SER A 196 3.25 -12.74 6.48
N GLN A 197 2.43 -12.85 5.43
CA GLN A 197 1.77 -11.71 4.83
C GLN A 197 0.80 -11.02 5.80
N THR A 198 -0.02 -11.77 6.54
CA THR A 198 -0.91 -11.21 7.57
C THR A 198 -0.11 -10.48 8.66
N LEU A 199 0.98 -11.07 9.14
CA LEU A 199 1.86 -10.46 10.11
C LEU A 199 2.48 -9.16 9.58
N ALA A 200 2.96 -9.14 8.35
CA ALA A 200 3.49 -7.93 7.72
C ALA A 200 2.45 -6.81 7.69
N GLN A 201 1.21 -7.10 7.29
CA GLN A 201 0.14 -6.10 7.25
C GLN A 201 -0.27 -5.63 8.66
N LEU A 202 -0.23 -6.51 9.67
CA LEU A 202 -0.45 -6.15 11.05
C LEU A 202 0.64 -5.18 11.57
N LEU A 203 1.92 -5.50 11.34
CA LEU A 203 3.05 -4.64 11.70
C LEU A 203 2.95 -3.28 11.00
N PHE A 204 2.57 -3.28 9.72
CA PHE A 204 2.31 -2.05 8.97
C PHE A 204 1.19 -1.22 9.60
N THR A 205 0.11 -1.85 10.04
CA THR A 205 -1.03 -1.18 10.71
C THR A 205 -0.61 -0.53 12.01
N ILE A 206 0.12 -1.27 12.86
CA ILE A 206 0.61 -0.76 14.14
C ILE A 206 1.58 0.41 13.91
N GLY A 207 2.48 0.28 12.93
CA GLY A 207 3.39 1.34 12.55
C GLY A 207 2.67 2.59 12.04
N ALA A 208 1.68 2.41 11.17
CA ALA A 208 0.86 3.50 10.62
C ALA A 208 0.07 4.24 11.70
N TRP A 209 -0.49 3.51 12.68
CA TRP A 209 -1.19 4.10 13.82
C TRP A 209 -0.25 4.94 14.70
N GLN A 210 0.90 4.38 15.09
CA GLN A 210 1.88 5.09 15.93
C GLN A 210 2.42 6.34 15.22
N TYR A 211 2.81 6.20 13.96
CA TYR A 211 3.32 7.29 13.14
C TYR A 211 2.25 8.38 12.95
N GLY A 212 1.02 7.99 12.57
CA GLY A 212 -0.09 8.92 12.37
C GLY A 212 -0.42 9.72 13.62
N LYS A 213 -0.48 9.07 14.78
CA LYS A 213 -0.74 9.74 16.07
C LYS A 213 0.34 10.77 16.39
N PHE A 214 1.62 10.40 16.22
CA PHE A 214 2.74 11.31 16.47
C PHE A 214 2.70 12.53 15.56
N MET A 215 2.52 12.31 14.25
CA MET A 215 2.52 13.38 13.26
C MET A 215 1.38 14.39 13.47
N LEU A 216 0.19 13.92 13.83
CA LEU A 216 -0.94 14.80 14.12
C LEU A 216 -0.74 15.62 15.40
N ALA A 217 -0.09 15.05 16.41
CA ALA A 217 0.26 15.81 17.62
C ALA A 217 1.23 16.95 17.28
N THR A 218 2.31 16.66 16.58
CA THR A 218 3.30 17.68 16.15
C THR A 218 2.66 18.76 15.29
N TYR A 219 1.82 18.39 14.33
CA TYR A 219 1.15 19.36 13.46
C TYR A 219 0.23 20.32 14.23
N ARG A 220 -0.52 19.81 15.22
CA ARG A 220 -1.40 20.64 16.05
C ARG A 220 -0.63 21.61 16.94
N GLU A 221 0.53 21.19 17.47
CA GLU A 221 1.41 22.06 18.25
C GLU A 221 1.98 23.20 17.40
N GLU A 222 2.45 22.92 16.18
CA GLU A 222 2.96 23.93 15.24
C GLU A 222 1.86 24.95 14.86
N GLN A 223 0.64 24.49 14.61
CA GLN A 223 -0.51 25.35 14.31
C GLN A 223 -0.86 26.26 15.49
N GLN A 224 -0.85 25.75 16.72
CA GLN A 224 -1.12 26.55 17.92
C GLN A 224 -0.07 27.64 18.14
N GLN A 225 1.21 27.34 17.89
CA GLN A 225 2.28 28.32 17.99
C GLN A 225 2.13 29.45 16.96
N PHE A 226 1.70 29.13 15.74
CA PHE A 226 1.48 30.13 14.69
C PHE A 226 0.32 31.07 15.03
N VAL A 227 -0.78 30.55 15.60
CA VAL A 227 -1.94 31.34 16.00
C VAL A 227 -1.64 32.22 17.25
N ALA A 228 -0.73 31.80 18.11
CA ALA A 228 -0.39 32.50 19.35
C ALA A 228 0.62 33.65 19.18
N GLN A 229 1.23 33.83 17.99
CA GLN A 229 2.10 34.97 17.73
C GLN A 229 1.25 36.19 17.31
N PRO A 230 1.16 37.26 18.13
CA PRO A 230 0.53 38.50 17.71
C PRO A 230 1.33 39.11 16.56
N ALA A 231 0.61 39.55 15.52
CA ALA A 231 1.16 40.19 14.33
C ALA A 231 1.94 41.48 14.64
#